data_AF-A0A1F3BAN8-F1
#
_entry.id   AF-A0A1F3BAN8-F1
#
_cell.length_a   1.000
_cell.length_b   1.000
_cell.length_c   1.000
_cell.angle_alpha   90.00
_cell.angle_beta   90.00
_cell.angle_gamma   90.00
#
_symmetry.space_group_name_H-M   'P 1'
#
loop_
_entity.id
_entity.type
_entity.pdbx_description
1 polymer ?
#
loop_
_entity_poly.entity_id
_entity_poly.type
_entity_poly.pdbx_seq_one_letter_code
_entity_poly.pdbx_strand_id
1 'polypeptide(L)'
;RDVFSQLLYGSRAALVVGFVAALGVVILGTVVGLFAGYYGGWVDTLLMRAADVAFGIPFLPMAIVLVAFLGPSIWNVVLVMTLLLWRDTGRIIRAQVLSLRTRSYVEAARVLGASHLRTMFVHIAPNVLPLSFLYGSLAIGWAILTEASISFLGFGDPNVISWGFMLQDAYNSQALARQAFYWFVPPGICIMLAVMAGFFISRGYEELLFPRLRRR
;
A
#
# COMPACT_ATOMS: atom_id res chain seq x y z
N ARG A 1 23.00 -17.14 -16.36
CA ARG A 1 21.74 -17.68 -15.78
C ARG A 1 20.63 -17.41 -16.79
N ASP A 2 19.62 -18.27 -16.90
CA ASP A 2 18.52 -18.08 -17.87
C ASP A 2 17.60 -16.91 -17.45
N VAL A 3 17.54 -15.85 -18.27
CA VAL A 3 16.80 -14.62 -17.97
C VAL A 3 15.29 -14.86 -17.97
N PHE A 4 14.79 -15.74 -18.85
CA PHE A 4 13.37 -16.02 -18.94
C PHE A 4 12.84 -16.72 -17.68
N SER A 5 13.57 -17.73 -17.18
CA SER A 5 13.25 -18.39 -15.92
C SER A 5 13.27 -17.42 -14.73
N GLN A 6 14.23 -16.50 -14.68
CA GLN A 6 14.27 -15.45 -13.66
C GLN A 6 13.07 -14.51 -13.73
N LEU A 7 12.67 -14.11 -14.95
CA LEU A 7 11.54 -13.22 -15.16
C LEU A 7 10.24 -13.84 -14.62
N LEU A 8 10.00 -15.11 -14.94
CA LEU A 8 8.84 -15.85 -14.46
C LEU A 8 8.88 -16.07 -12.95
N TYR A 9 10.04 -16.46 -12.40
CA TYR A 9 10.18 -16.68 -10.97
C TYR A 9 10.03 -15.38 -10.16
N GLY A 10 10.59 -14.28 -10.66
CA GLY A 10 10.56 -12.96 -10.03
C GLY A 10 9.16 -12.36 -9.89
N SER A 11 8.20 -12.81 -10.70
CA SER A 11 6.79 -12.42 -10.56
C SER A 11 6.22 -12.74 -9.19
N ARG A 12 6.65 -13.84 -8.56
CA ARG A 12 6.17 -14.26 -7.24
C ARG A 12 6.54 -13.26 -6.16
N ALA A 13 7.78 -12.78 -6.16
CA ALA A 13 8.25 -11.79 -5.21
C ALA A 13 7.44 -10.49 -5.32
N ALA A 14 7.25 -9.99 -6.55
CA ALA A 14 6.47 -8.78 -6.80
C ALA A 14 5.01 -8.91 -6.32
N LEU A 15 4.36 -10.04 -6.63
CA LEU A 15 2.96 -10.27 -6.23
C LEU A 15 2.80 -10.44 -4.71
N VAL A 16 3.70 -11.20 -4.06
CA VAL A 16 3.68 -11.41 -2.61
C VAL A 16 3.88 -10.07 -1.89
N VAL A 17 4.89 -9.28 -2.29
CA VAL A 17 5.15 -7.98 -1.66
C VAL A 17 4.01 -7.01 -1.92
N GLY A 18 3.56 -6.92 -3.18
CA GLY A 18 2.45 -6.08 -3.57
C GLY A 18 1.20 -6.32 -2.72
N PHE A 19 0.79 -7.58 -2.62
CA PHE A 19 -0.45 -7.94 -1.93
C PHE A 19 -0.33 -7.87 -0.40
N VAL A 20 0.74 -8.42 0.18
CA VAL A 20 0.89 -8.46 1.65
C VAL A 20 1.13 -7.07 2.22
N ALA A 21 1.96 -6.24 1.57
CA ALA A 21 2.18 -4.87 2.01
C ALA A 21 0.89 -4.05 1.89
N ALA A 22 0.14 -4.18 0.79
CA ALA A 22 -1.13 -3.51 0.63
C ALA A 22 -2.15 -3.89 1.71
N LEU A 23 -2.25 -5.20 2.04
CA LEU A 23 -3.10 -5.65 3.14
C LEU A 23 -2.68 -5.04 4.48
N GLY A 24 -1.38 -5.02 4.79
CA GLY A 24 -0.86 -4.39 6.00
C GLY A 24 -1.23 -2.90 6.09
N VAL A 25 -0.99 -2.16 5.01
CA VAL A 25 -1.31 -0.73 4.88
C VAL A 25 -2.81 -0.48 5.08
N VAL A 26 -3.67 -1.29 4.46
CA VAL A 26 -5.13 -1.18 4.55
C VAL A 26 -5.62 -1.49 5.95
N ILE A 27 -5.17 -2.60 6.54
CA ILE A 27 -5.61 -3.01 7.88
C ILE A 27 -5.19 -1.94 8.90
N LEU A 28 -3.90 -1.58 8.91
CA LEU A 28 -3.38 -0.59 9.84
C LEU A 28 -4.03 0.77 9.63
N GLY A 29 -4.10 1.24 8.38
CA GLY A 29 -4.74 2.51 8.03
C GLY A 29 -6.21 2.55 8.42
N THR A 30 -6.98 1.50 8.12
CA THR A 30 -8.41 1.42 8.46
C THR A 30 -8.62 1.49 9.96
N VAL A 31 -7.86 0.69 10.73
CA VAL A 31 -7.97 0.66 12.18
C VAL A 31 -7.63 2.05 12.73
N VAL A 32 -6.49 2.63 12.36
CA VAL A 32 -6.10 3.96 12.86
C VAL A 32 -7.12 5.03 12.46
N GLY A 33 -7.62 5.01 11.22
CA GLY A 33 -8.62 5.95 10.73
C GLY A 33 -9.97 5.82 11.45
N LEU A 34 -10.41 4.60 11.74
CA LEU A 34 -11.61 4.32 12.53
C LEU A 34 -11.48 4.92 13.93
N PHE A 35 -10.39 4.64 14.64
CA PHE A 35 -10.18 5.15 15.99
C PHE A 35 -10.06 6.69 16.00
N ALA A 36 -9.30 7.28 15.08
CA ALA A 36 -9.13 8.72 14.98
C ALA A 36 -10.47 9.43 14.69
N GLY A 37 -11.23 8.97 13.69
CA GLY A 37 -12.49 9.59 13.31
C GLY A 37 -13.61 9.37 14.34
N TYR A 38 -13.67 8.19 14.96
CA TYR A 38 -14.74 7.83 15.88
C TYR A 38 -14.61 8.54 17.23
N TYR A 39 -13.44 8.51 17.86
CA TYR A 39 -13.24 9.12 19.18
C TYR A 39 -13.05 10.63 19.07
N GLY A 40 -12.40 11.13 18.02
CA GLY A 40 -12.11 12.57 17.89
C GLY A 40 -11.14 13.07 18.98
N GLY A 41 -11.11 14.39 19.19
CA GLY A 41 -10.41 15.03 20.30
C GLY A 41 -8.92 14.71 20.37
N TRP A 42 -8.45 14.24 21.53
CA TRP A 42 -7.03 13.95 21.75
C TRP A 42 -6.55 12.71 20.99
N VAL A 43 -7.39 11.67 20.83
CA VAL A 43 -7.06 10.43 20.10
C VAL A 43 -6.80 10.77 18.63
N ASP A 44 -7.71 11.54 18.06
CA ASP A 44 -7.58 12.05 16.69
C ASP A 44 -6.30 12.86 16.52
N THR A 45 -6.09 13.82 17.42
CA THR A 45 -4.90 14.68 17.38
C THR A 45 -3.62 13.85 17.45
N LEU A 46 -3.51 12.90 18.37
CA LEU A 46 -2.32 12.06 18.52
C LEU A 46 -2.03 11.23 17.25
N LEU A 47 -3.06 10.54 16.74
CA LEU A 47 -2.92 9.66 15.58
C LEU A 47 -2.64 10.45 14.29
N MET A 48 -3.29 11.60 14.11
CA MET A 48 -3.05 12.46 12.94
C MET A 48 -1.71 13.18 13.02
N ARG A 49 -1.22 13.54 14.22
CA ARG A 49 0.14 14.06 14.39
C ARG A 49 1.19 13.02 14.03
N ALA A 50 1.00 11.76 14.41
CA ALA A 50 1.88 10.68 13.98
C ALA A 50 1.88 10.50 12.45
N ALA A 51 0.70 10.58 11.82
CA ALA A 51 0.58 10.55 10.36
C ALA A 51 1.29 11.77 9.71
N ASP A 52 1.11 12.97 10.25
CA ASP A 52 1.72 14.21 9.74
C ASP A 52 3.26 14.15 9.81
N VAL A 53 3.82 13.62 10.90
CA VAL A 53 5.26 13.37 11.02
C VAL A 53 5.72 12.41 9.92
N ALA A 54 4.99 11.32 9.68
CA ALA A 54 5.32 10.38 8.62
C ALA A 54 5.15 10.97 7.21
N PHE A 55 4.24 11.92 6.98
CA PHE A 55 4.12 12.70 5.74
C PHE A 55 5.32 13.62 5.52
N GLY A 56 5.89 14.18 6.60
CA GLY A 56 7.04 15.08 6.53
C GLY A 56 8.35 14.41 6.13
N ILE A 57 8.39 13.07 6.15
CA ILE A 57 9.61 12.30 5.86
C ILE A 57 9.59 11.82 4.40
N PRO A 58 10.68 12.02 3.63
CA PRO A 58 10.81 11.45 2.29
C PRO A 58 10.70 9.92 2.30
N PHE A 59 9.69 9.39 1.61
CA PHE A 59 9.31 7.98 1.69
C PHE A 59 10.45 7.02 1.29
N LEU A 60 10.99 7.16 0.07
CA LEU A 60 12.03 6.23 -0.42
C LEU A 60 13.31 6.29 0.43
N PRO A 61 13.90 7.47 0.75
CA PRO A 61 15.06 7.53 1.63
C PRO A 61 14.84 6.87 2.99
N MET A 62 13.69 7.12 3.64
CA MET A 62 13.37 6.51 4.93
C MET A 62 13.21 5.00 4.81
N ALA A 63 12.54 4.53 3.75
CA ALA A 63 12.34 3.10 3.52
C ALA A 63 13.69 2.38 3.35
N ILE A 64 14.62 2.95 2.58
CA ILE A 64 15.97 2.42 2.41
C ILE A 64 16.72 2.35 3.73
N VAL A 65 16.71 3.43 4.53
CA VAL A 65 17.40 3.46 5.84
C VAL A 65 16.84 2.39 6.77
N LEU A 66 15.53 2.24 6.84
CA LEU A 66 14.90 1.23 7.70
C LEU A 66 15.20 -0.20 7.22
N VAL A 67 15.12 -0.48 5.92
CA VAL A 67 15.46 -1.80 5.38
C VAL A 67 16.95 -2.11 5.58
N ALA A 68 17.84 -1.14 5.37
CA ALA A 68 19.27 -1.30 5.62
C ALA A 68 19.56 -1.63 7.09
N PHE A 69 18.83 -1.01 8.03
CA PHE A 69 18.97 -1.27 9.46
C PHE A 69 18.37 -2.61 9.89
N LEU A 70 17.20 -2.98 9.39
CA LEU A 70 16.50 -4.23 9.71
C LEU A 70 17.14 -5.46 9.03
N GLY A 71 17.94 -5.22 7.99
CA GLY A 71 18.60 -6.23 7.17
C GLY A 71 17.86 -6.53 5.86
N PRO A 72 18.56 -7.00 4.82
CA PRO A 72 17.95 -7.31 3.52
C PRO A 72 16.96 -8.47 3.63
N SER A 73 15.66 -8.17 3.52
CA SER A 73 14.60 -9.17 3.51
C SER A 73 13.34 -8.60 2.88
N ILE A 74 12.66 -9.42 2.07
CA ILE A 74 11.35 -9.08 1.51
C ILE A 74 10.33 -8.75 2.63
N TRP A 75 10.40 -9.45 3.76
CA TRP A 75 9.48 -9.20 4.87
C TRP A 75 9.75 -7.86 5.57
N ASN A 76 11.02 -7.44 5.63
CA ASN A 76 11.37 -6.11 6.15
C ASN A 76 10.87 -5.00 5.23
N VAL A 77 10.95 -5.21 3.91
CA VAL A 77 10.35 -4.30 2.92
C VAL A 77 8.84 -4.16 3.15
N VAL A 78 8.12 -5.28 3.29
CA VAL A 78 6.67 -5.30 3.58
C VAL A 78 6.34 -4.57 4.89
N LEU A 79 7.11 -4.82 5.96
CA LEU A 79 6.94 -4.19 7.26
C LEU A 79 7.11 -2.66 7.16
N VAL A 80 8.21 -2.21 6.55
CA VAL A 80 8.53 -0.79 6.37
C VAL A 80 7.43 -0.08 5.59
N MET A 81 6.93 -0.70 4.52
CA MET A 81 5.85 -0.13 3.72
C MET A 81 4.55 -0.05 4.51
N THR A 82 4.22 -1.08 5.28
CA THR A 82 3.05 -1.06 6.18
C THR A 82 3.14 0.08 7.18
N LEU A 83 4.31 0.29 7.80
CA LEU A 83 4.54 1.33 8.81
C LEU A 83 4.61 2.75 8.25
N LEU A 84 4.96 2.92 6.97
CA LEU A 84 5.12 4.24 6.36
C LEU A 84 3.92 4.68 5.50
N LEU A 85 3.20 3.74 4.87
CA LEU A 85 2.12 4.04 3.92
C LEU A 85 0.71 3.98 4.53
N TRP A 86 0.54 3.44 5.75
CA TRP A 86 -0.78 3.39 6.42
C TRP A 86 -1.43 4.77 6.56
N ARG A 87 -0.62 5.84 6.62
CA ARG A 87 -1.05 7.23 6.80
C ARG A 87 -2.01 7.72 5.71
N ASP A 88 -1.82 7.27 4.47
CA ASP A 88 -2.65 7.67 3.34
C ASP A 88 -4.07 7.13 3.50
N THR A 89 -4.18 5.81 3.70
CA THR A 89 -5.44 5.14 3.98
C THR A 89 -6.07 5.67 5.27
N GLY A 90 -5.30 5.82 6.34
CA GLY A 90 -5.81 6.24 7.65
C GLY A 90 -6.43 7.62 7.65
N ARG A 91 -5.81 8.60 6.98
CA ARG A 91 -6.35 9.96 6.87
C ARG A 91 -7.67 9.99 6.12
N ILE A 92 -7.82 9.16 5.09
CA ILE A 92 -9.01 9.12 4.23
C ILE A 92 -10.15 8.38 4.91
N ILE A 93 -9.86 7.25 5.56
CA ILE A 93 -10.83 6.54 6.39
C ILE A 93 -11.30 7.42 7.53
N ARG A 94 -10.40 8.14 8.23
CA ARG A 94 -10.77 9.12 9.25
C ARG A 94 -11.78 10.13 8.71
N ALA A 95 -11.51 10.73 7.55
CA ALA A 95 -12.40 11.73 6.96
C ALA A 95 -13.81 11.16 6.70
N GLN A 96 -13.91 9.93 6.21
CA GLN A 96 -15.21 9.26 6.05
C GLN A 96 -15.89 8.96 7.37
N VAL A 97 -15.15 8.50 8.37
CA VAL A 97 -15.70 8.18 9.70
C VAL A 97 -16.28 9.43 10.36
N LEU A 98 -15.62 10.59 10.23
CA LEU A 98 -16.13 11.87 10.71
C LEU A 98 -17.49 12.24 10.07
N SER A 99 -17.71 11.88 8.80
CA SER A 99 -19.00 12.06 8.13
C SER A 99 -20.05 11.02 8.54
N LEU A 100 -19.64 9.76 8.74
CA LEU A 100 -20.56 8.67 9.06
C LEU A 100 -21.05 8.73 10.52
N ARG A 101 -20.22 9.18 11.46
CA ARG A 101 -20.57 9.21 12.89
C ARG A 101 -21.74 10.14 13.24
N THR A 102 -22.04 11.11 12.38
CA THR A 102 -23.17 12.07 12.52
C THR A 102 -24.42 11.63 11.76
N ARG A 103 -24.43 10.43 11.17
CA ARG A 103 -25.61 9.90 10.47
C ARG A 103 -26.64 9.37 11.48
N SER A 104 -27.92 9.59 11.16
CA SER A 104 -29.06 9.23 12.02
C SER A 104 -29.09 7.76 12.44
N TYR A 105 -28.66 6.83 11.58
CA TYR A 105 -28.61 5.40 11.93
C TYR A 105 -27.55 5.08 12.99
N VAL A 106 -26.44 5.83 13.02
CA VAL A 106 -25.37 5.69 14.04
C VAL A 106 -25.81 6.31 15.36
N GLU A 107 -26.53 7.43 15.31
CA GLU A 107 -27.14 8.04 16.49
C GLU A 107 -28.22 7.14 17.10
N ALA A 108 -29.12 6.60 16.27
CA ALA A 108 -30.13 5.65 16.71
C ALA A 108 -29.52 4.41 17.36
N ALA A 109 -28.47 3.83 16.77
CA ALA A 109 -27.77 2.69 17.37
C ALA A 109 -27.19 3.01 18.76
N ARG A 110 -26.65 4.22 18.97
CA ARG A 110 -26.15 4.67 20.28
C ARG A 110 -27.27 4.87 21.29
N VAL A 111 -28.39 5.47 20.89
CA VAL A 111 -29.58 5.65 21.76
C VAL A 111 -30.16 4.30 22.20
N LEU A 112 -30.09 3.28 21.33
CA LEU A 112 -30.49 1.90 21.64
C LEU A 112 -29.46 1.14 22.53
N GLY A 113 -28.43 1.81 23.04
CA GLY A 113 -27.46 1.24 23.96
C GLY A 113 -26.31 0.47 23.30
N ALA A 114 -26.04 0.65 22.01
CA ALA A 114 -24.87 0.05 21.37
C ALA A 114 -23.57 0.60 22.00
N SER A 115 -22.69 -0.31 22.44
CA SER A 115 -21.36 0.06 22.94
C SER A 115 -20.51 0.73 21.85
N HIS A 116 -19.52 1.53 22.25
CA HIS A 116 -18.64 2.23 21.31
C HIS A 116 -17.99 1.30 20.27
N LEU A 117 -17.49 0.15 20.71
CA LEU A 117 -16.90 -0.86 19.82
C LEU A 117 -17.93 -1.44 18.86
N ARG A 118 -19.16 -1.70 19.32
CA ARG A 118 -20.24 -2.17 18.45
C ARG A 118 -20.63 -1.10 17.44
N THR A 119 -20.78 0.16 17.85
CA THR A 119 -21.03 1.28 16.93
C THR A 119 -19.93 1.37 15.86
N MET A 120 -18.67 1.30 16.26
CA MET A 120 -17.54 1.43 15.36
C MET A 120 -17.43 0.27 14.37
N PHE A 121 -17.42 -0.99 14.84
CA PHE A 121 -17.17 -2.14 13.97
C PHE A 121 -18.40 -2.71 13.26
N VAL A 122 -19.60 -2.51 13.80
CA VAL A 122 -20.84 -3.04 13.19
C VAL A 122 -21.55 -1.99 12.36
N HIS A 123 -21.54 -0.72 12.79
CA HIS A 123 -22.32 0.32 12.11
C HIS A 123 -21.47 1.24 11.22
N ILE A 124 -20.22 1.51 11.58
CA ILE A 124 -19.36 2.43 10.81
C ILE A 124 -18.41 1.68 9.89
N ALA A 125 -17.67 0.68 10.40
CA ALA A 125 -16.63 -0.02 9.64
C ALA A 125 -17.14 -0.61 8.31
N PRO A 126 -18.30 -1.28 8.22
CA PRO A 126 -18.79 -1.83 6.96
C PRO A 126 -19.02 -0.76 5.87
N ASN A 127 -19.31 0.47 6.27
CA ASN A 127 -19.54 1.59 5.35
C ASN A 127 -18.22 2.22 4.83
N VAL A 128 -17.09 2.01 5.51
CA VAL A 128 -15.78 2.52 5.07
C VAL A 128 -14.90 1.45 4.42
N LEU A 129 -15.18 0.17 4.67
CA LEU A 129 -14.43 -0.95 4.08
C LEU A 129 -14.32 -0.88 2.55
N PRO A 130 -15.38 -0.56 1.78
CA PRO A 130 -15.24 -0.48 0.32
C PRO A 130 -14.23 0.58 -0.12
N LEU A 131 -14.23 1.74 0.54
CA LEU A 131 -13.21 2.77 0.29
C LEU A 131 -11.82 2.29 0.69
N SER A 132 -11.72 1.56 1.79
CA SER A 132 -10.45 1.02 2.24
C SER A 132 -9.85 0.02 1.23
N PHE A 133 -10.68 -0.86 0.66
CA PHE A 133 -10.24 -1.79 -0.39
C PHE A 133 -9.79 -1.07 -1.66
N LEU A 134 -10.44 0.03 -2.03
CA LEU A 134 -10.00 0.87 -3.15
C LEU A 134 -8.58 1.40 -2.91
N TYR A 135 -8.31 1.98 -1.74
CA TYR A 135 -6.96 2.43 -1.39
C TYR A 135 -5.96 1.28 -1.27
N GLY A 136 -6.42 0.10 -0.85
CA GLY A 136 -5.64 -1.13 -0.88
C GLY A 136 -5.17 -1.53 -2.26
N SER A 137 -6.05 -1.44 -3.26
CA SER A 137 -5.70 -1.74 -4.65
C SER A 137 -4.62 -0.80 -5.17
N LEU A 138 -4.70 0.50 -4.84
CA LEU A 138 -3.64 1.47 -5.15
C LEU A 138 -2.32 1.15 -4.43
N ALA A 139 -2.41 0.71 -3.17
CA ALA A 139 -1.24 0.35 -2.37
C ALA A 139 -0.45 -0.84 -2.97
N ILE A 140 -1.10 -1.75 -3.70
CA ILE A 140 -0.40 -2.85 -4.41
C ILE A 140 0.58 -2.30 -5.44
N GLY A 141 0.14 -1.34 -6.26
CA GLY A 141 0.99 -0.74 -7.30
C GLY A 141 2.18 0.01 -6.70
N TRP A 142 1.92 0.84 -5.69
CA TRP A 142 2.98 1.50 -4.91
C TRP A 142 3.94 0.49 -4.29
N ALA A 143 3.40 -0.64 -3.86
CA ALA A 143 4.21 -1.65 -3.21
C ALA A 143 5.18 -2.35 -4.14
N ILE A 144 4.72 -2.75 -5.33
CA ILE A 144 5.56 -3.34 -6.37
C ILE A 144 6.64 -2.34 -6.82
N LEU A 145 6.29 -1.07 -7.03
CA LEU A 145 7.25 -0.04 -7.41
C LEU A 145 8.31 0.21 -6.33
N THR A 146 7.90 0.21 -5.06
CA THR A 146 8.80 0.43 -3.93
C THR A 146 9.77 -0.73 -3.78
N GLU A 147 9.29 -1.97 -3.81
CA GLU A 147 10.15 -3.17 -3.77
C GLU A 147 11.15 -3.16 -4.92
N ALA A 148 10.68 -2.90 -6.14
CA ALA A 148 11.54 -2.83 -7.30
C ALA A 148 12.61 -1.75 -7.16
N SER A 149 12.26 -0.59 -6.58
CA SER A 149 13.19 0.52 -6.33
C SER A 149 14.23 0.17 -5.26
N ILE A 150 13.80 -0.38 -4.12
CA ILE A 150 14.70 -0.78 -3.02
C ILE A 150 15.64 -1.89 -3.48
N SER A 151 15.11 -2.88 -4.21
CA SER A 151 15.88 -3.99 -4.77
C SER A 151 16.85 -3.51 -5.85
N PHE A 152 16.42 -2.62 -6.75
CA PHE A 152 17.31 -1.98 -7.73
C PHE A 152 18.48 -1.25 -7.08
N LEU A 153 18.24 -0.56 -5.97
CA LEU A 153 19.27 0.17 -5.21
C LEU A 153 20.16 -0.74 -4.35
N GLY A 154 19.91 -2.05 -4.32
CA GLY A 154 20.74 -3.03 -3.61
C GLY A 154 20.38 -3.29 -2.16
N PHE A 155 19.20 -2.86 -1.73
CA PHE A 155 18.69 -3.11 -0.39
C PHE A 155 17.62 -4.20 -0.34
N GLY A 156 17.32 -4.82 -1.48
CA GLY A 156 16.43 -5.99 -1.57
C GLY A 156 17.07 -7.26 -1.02
N ASP A 157 16.27 -8.32 -0.86
CA ASP A 157 16.76 -9.62 -0.43
C ASP A 157 17.65 -10.27 -1.51
N PRO A 158 18.94 -10.49 -1.25
CA PRO A 158 19.86 -11.03 -2.25
C PRO A 158 19.60 -12.51 -2.59
N ASN A 159 18.83 -13.22 -1.75
CA ASN A 159 18.51 -14.63 -1.96
C ASN A 159 17.24 -14.82 -2.80
N VAL A 160 16.47 -13.76 -3.02
CA VAL A 160 15.21 -13.82 -3.76
C VAL A 160 15.35 -13.07 -5.09
N ILE A 161 15.11 -13.79 -6.18
CA ILE A 161 15.01 -13.16 -7.49
C ILE A 161 13.71 -12.34 -7.53
N SER A 162 13.82 -11.03 -7.67
CA SER A 162 12.70 -10.12 -7.97
C SER A 162 12.97 -9.33 -9.25
N TRP A 163 11.94 -8.69 -9.82
CA TRP A 163 12.14 -7.86 -11.02
C TRP A 163 13.07 -6.67 -10.74
N GLY A 164 13.03 -6.10 -9.53
CA GLY A 164 14.00 -5.08 -9.11
C GLY A 164 15.43 -5.61 -9.06
N PHE A 165 15.62 -6.83 -8.56
CA PHE A 165 16.93 -7.49 -8.53
C PHE A 165 17.45 -7.76 -9.94
N MET A 166 16.59 -8.21 -10.87
CA MET A 166 16.98 -8.40 -12.27
C MET A 166 17.45 -7.10 -12.92
N LEU A 167 16.77 -5.98 -12.63
CA LEU A 167 17.18 -4.65 -13.10
C LEU A 167 18.52 -4.23 -12.49
N GLN A 168 18.74 -4.52 -11.20
CA GLN A 168 20.01 -4.26 -10.54
C GLN A 168 21.16 -5.03 -11.17
N ASP A 169 20.97 -6.35 -11.36
CA ASP A 169 21.97 -7.25 -11.91
C ASP A 169 22.35 -6.86 -13.34
N ALA A 170 21.35 -6.47 -14.15
CA ALA A 170 21.56 -5.93 -15.49
C ALA A 170 22.32 -4.59 -15.47
N TYR A 171 22.01 -3.70 -14.54
CA TYR A 171 22.70 -2.42 -14.37
C TYR A 171 24.18 -2.63 -13.98
N ASN A 172 24.43 -3.44 -12.95
CA ASN A 172 25.77 -3.77 -12.47
C ASN A 172 26.61 -4.47 -13.54
N SER A 173 25.98 -5.32 -14.36
CA SER A 173 26.62 -6.04 -15.47
C SER A 173 26.87 -5.18 -16.71
N GLN A 174 26.54 -3.89 -16.68
CA GLN A 174 26.64 -2.96 -17.82
C GLN A 174 25.87 -3.47 -19.05
N ALA A 175 24.70 -4.09 -18.83
CA ALA A 175 23.89 -4.71 -19.87
C ALA A 175 23.53 -3.72 -20.99
N LEU A 176 23.32 -2.43 -20.66
CA LEU A 176 23.06 -1.38 -21.64
C LEU A 176 24.24 -1.16 -22.59
N ALA A 177 25.46 -1.07 -22.05
CA ALA A 177 26.68 -0.92 -22.86
C ALA A 177 26.92 -2.13 -23.78
N ARG A 178 26.45 -3.31 -23.36
CA ARG A 178 26.50 -4.56 -24.14
C ARG A 178 25.29 -4.77 -25.05
N GLN A 179 24.38 -3.79 -25.14
CA GLN A 179 23.12 -3.89 -25.90
C GLN A 179 22.26 -5.12 -25.53
N ALA A 180 22.36 -5.60 -24.29
CA ALA A 180 21.63 -6.76 -23.79
C ALA A 180 20.22 -6.38 -23.33
N PHE A 181 19.41 -5.80 -24.23
CA PHE A 181 18.05 -5.31 -23.95
C PHE A 181 17.11 -6.41 -23.42
N TYR A 182 17.31 -7.66 -23.85
CA TYR A 182 16.56 -8.82 -23.39
C TYR A 182 16.64 -9.05 -21.88
N TRP A 183 17.62 -8.46 -21.19
CA TRP A 183 17.80 -8.63 -19.75
C TRP A 183 16.93 -7.67 -18.94
N PHE A 184 16.95 -6.36 -19.24
CA PHE A 184 16.32 -5.35 -18.41
C PHE A 184 14.98 -4.82 -18.95
N VAL A 185 14.71 -4.92 -20.25
CA VAL A 185 13.43 -4.46 -20.83
C VAL A 185 12.26 -5.34 -20.34
N PRO A 186 12.34 -6.69 -20.34
CA PRO A 186 11.25 -7.52 -19.87
C PRO A 186 10.81 -7.28 -18.41
N PRO A 187 11.70 -7.24 -17.39
CA PRO A 187 11.27 -6.98 -16.02
C PRO A 187 10.65 -5.58 -15.86
N GLY A 188 11.13 -4.58 -16.60
CA GLY A 188 10.52 -3.24 -16.64
C GLY A 188 9.08 -3.26 -17.18
N ILE A 189 8.84 -3.97 -18.29
CA ILE A 189 7.49 -4.15 -18.84
C ILE A 189 6.59 -4.91 -17.87
N CYS A 190 7.09 -5.96 -17.21
CA CYS A 190 6.32 -6.71 -16.23
C CYS A 190 5.90 -5.85 -15.03
N ILE A 191 6.79 -5.01 -14.50
CA ILE A 191 6.44 -4.02 -13.46
C ILE A 191 5.36 -3.07 -13.97
N MET A 192 5.53 -2.50 -15.17
CA MET A 192 4.56 -1.58 -15.77
C MET A 192 3.18 -2.23 -15.87
N LEU A 193 3.10 -3.43 -16.45
CA LEU A 193 1.84 -4.15 -16.63
C LEU A 193 1.18 -4.52 -15.30
N ALA A 194 1.96 -4.96 -14.30
CA ALA A 194 1.44 -5.30 -12.98
C ALA A 194 0.85 -4.08 -12.26
N VAL A 195 1.55 -2.94 -12.30
CA VAL A 195 1.08 -1.68 -11.71
C VAL A 195 -0.16 -1.17 -12.45
N MET A 196 -0.17 -1.22 -13.79
CA MET A 196 -1.34 -0.85 -14.60
C MET A 196 -2.54 -1.74 -14.31
N ALA A 197 -2.35 -3.05 -14.17
CA ALA A 197 -3.43 -3.97 -13.81
C ALA A 197 -4.04 -3.59 -12.45
N GLY A 198 -3.20 -3.33 -11.43
CA GLY A 198 -3.66 -2.85 -10.13
C GLY A 198 -4.42 -1.53 -10.22
N PHE A 199 -3.92 -0.58 -11.03
CA PHE A 199 -4.59 0.70 -11.27
C PHE A 199 -5.97 0.54 -11.93
N PHE A 200 -6.08 -0.28 -12.98
CA PHE A 200 -7.36 -0.51 -13.65
C PHE A 200 -8.36 -1.24 -12.76
N ILE A 201 -7.91 -2.20 -11.94
CA ILE A 201 -8.75 -2.83 -10.92
C ILE A 201 -9.29 -1.77 -9.95
N SER A 202 -8.41 -0.90 -9.43
CA SER A 202 -8.82 0.20 -8.54
C SER A 202 -9.84 1.14 -9.20
N ARG A 203 -9.66 1.48 -10.48
CA ARG A 203 -10.61 2.31 -11.24
C ARG A 203 -11.97 1.63 -11.40
N GLY A 204 -12.00 0.34 -11.73
CA GLY A 204 -13.23 -0.42 -11.80
C GLY A 204 -13.98 -0.45 -10.46
N TYR A 205 -13.24 -0.60 -9.35
CA TYR A 205 -13.82 -0.48 -8.00
C TYR A 205 -14.36 0.93 -7.72
N GLU A 206 -13.63 1.98 -8.11
CA GLU A 206 -14.05 3.37 -7.94
C GLU A 206 -15.38 3.67 -8.66
N GLU A 207 -15.53 3.18 -9.89
CA GLU A 207 -16.76 3.34 -10.67
C GLU A 207 -17.97 2.66 -10.03
N LEU A 208 -17.78 1.48 -9.42
CA LEU A 208 -18.83 0.76 -8.70
C LEU A 208 -19.23 1.47 -7.41
N LEU A 209 -18.27 2.04 -6.69
CA LEU A 209 -18.51 2.72 -5.40
C LEU A 209 -19.04 4.15 -5.55
N PHE A 210 -18.65 4.85 -6.61
CA PHE A 210 -19.02 6.23 -6.85
C PHE A 210 -19.73 6.41 -8.21
N PRO A 211 -20.96 5.89 -8.35
CA PRO A 211 -21.71 5.93 -9.61
C PRO A 211 -22.04 7.36 -10.09
N ARG A 212 -21.93 8.37 -9.20
CA ARG A 212 -22.09 9.78 -9.56
C ARG A 212 -20.99 10.30 -10.50
N LEU A 213 -19.83 9.63 -10.57
CA LEU A 213 -18.76 9.94 -11.51
C LEU A 213 -19.10 9.54 -12.96
N ARG A 214 -20.06 8.62 -13.16
CA ARG A 214 -20.48 8.12 -14.49
C ARG A 214 -21.32 9.11 -15.31
N ARG A 215 -21.78 10.22 -14.70
CA ARG A 215 -22.71 11.18 -15.33
C ARG A 215 -22.03 12.40 -15.98
N ARG A 216 -20.74 12.34 -16.30
CA ARG A 216 -20.06 13.37 -17.10
C ARG A 216 -19.42 12.77 -18.33
#